data_AF-A0A2J8LI55-F1
#
_entry.id   AF-A0A2J8LI55-F1
#
_cell.length_a   1.000
_cell.length_b   1.000
_cell.length_c   1.000
_cell.angle_alpha   90.00
_cell.angle_beta   90.00
_cell.angle_gamma   90.00
#
_symmetry.space_group_name_H-M   'P 1'
#
loop_
_entity.id
_entity.type
_entity.pdbx_description
1 polymer ?
#
loop_
_entity_poly.entity_id
_entity_poly.type
_entity_poly.pdbx_seq_one_letter_code
_entity_poly.pdbx_strand_id
1 'polypeptide(L)'
;DPSPPLPWWDKSRLLFHGDWHMDIEQANLHQLATEFVFKGDLDINVRTASKYDDCCFLHLPDLCMTLDLQWLCHGNPHDHHSVTLRAPEFLPEVPLGQLHDSYRAFRSENLNLSIKMDLTWHSGTISQPRILLYSSTLRWMQNFWATWTSVTRPICRGKLFNNLKPSKKKLGQHYKQLSYTALFPQLQVHYWASFAQQRGIQIECSQGHVFTRGTQRLIPQAGTVMRRLISDWSVTQMVSDLSQVTVHLMASPTEENADHCLDPLVTKTHLLSLSSLTYQRHSNRTA
;
A
#
# COMPACT_ATOMS: atom_id res chain seq x y z
N ASP A 1 7.10 26.68 -25.20
CA ASP A 1 7.97 25.72 -24.50
C ASP A 1 7.75 24.32 -25.09
N PRO A 2 8.77 23.69 -25.71
CA PRO A 2 8.70 22.36 -26.32
C PRO A 2 8.88 21.20 -25.31
N SER A 3 8.95 21.48 -24.01
CA SER A 3 9.16 20.48 -22.97
C SER A 3 8.13 19.35 -23.03
N PRO A 4 8.52 18.09 -22.73
CA PRO A 4 7.57 16.99 -22.65
C PRO A 4 6.42 17.28 -21.66
N PRO A 5 5.22 16.72 -21.85
CA PRO A 5 4.15 16.92 -20.87
C PRO A 5 4.53 16.28 -19.52
N LEU A 6 4.16 16.93 -18.41
CA LEU A 6 4.26 16.31 -17.08
C LEU A 6 3.29 15.12 -16.95
N PRO A 7 3.72 14.00 -16.35
CA PRO A 7 2.82 12.91 -15.98
C PRO A 7 1.80 13.37 -14.94
N TRP A 8 0.71 12.63 -14.80
CA TRP A 8 -0.33 12.94 -13.82
C TRP A 8 0.23 13.07 -12.40
N TRP A 9 1.18 12.21 -12.01
CA TRP A 9 1.80 12.19 -10.69
C TRP A 9 2.57 13.49 -10.36
N ASP A 10 3.30 14.03 -11.33
CA ASP A 10 3.98 15.33 -11.16
C ASP A 10 2.99 16.49 -11.05
N LYS A 11 1.84 16.38 -11.71
CA LYS A 11 0.78 17.40 -11.61
C LYS A 11 0.03 17.29 -10.28
N SER A 12 -0.30 16.08 -9.84
CA SER A 12 -1.01 15.85 -8.57
C SER A 12 -0.19 16.30 -7.38
N ARG A 13 1.14 16.22 -7.48
CA ARG A 13 2.05 16.78 -6.48
C ARG A 13 1.68 18.20 -6.09
N LEU A 14 1.34 19.08 -7.04
CA LEU A 14 0.94 20.47 -6.74
C LEU A 14 -0.28 20.54 -5.82
N LEU A 15 -1.24 19.62 -5.98
CA LEU A 15 -2.41 19.52 -5.09
C LEU A 15 -2.00 19.05 -3.69
N PHE A 16 -0.94 18.25 -3.61
CA PHE A 16 -0.38 17.71 -2.38
C PHE A 16 0.64 18.64 -1.70
N HIS A 17 0.76 19.92 -2.09
CA HIS A 17 1.52 20.91 -1.29
C HIS A 17 0.60 21.87 -0.53
N GLY A 18 -0.72 21.77 -0.76
CA GLY A 18 -1.69 22.51 0.03
C GLY A 18 -1.97 21.84 1.37
N ASP A 19 -2.49 22.65 2.29
CA ASP A 19 -3.09 22.17 3.52
C ASP A 19 -4.59 21.99 3.30
N TRP A 20 -5.12 20.83 3.67
CA TRP A 20 -6.53 20.52 3.52
C TRP A 20 -7.03 19.75 4.73
N HIS A 21 -8.19 20.15 5.25
CA HIS A 21 -8.82 19.53 6.40
C HIS A 21 -10.29 19.25 6.10
N MET A 22 -10.72 18.03 6.43
CA MET A 22 -12.11 17.62 6.38
C MET A 22 -12.44 16.87 7.65
N ASP A 23 -13.45 17.36 8.35
CA ASP A 23 -14.01 16.76 9.55
C ASP A 23 -15.40 16.23 9.19
N ILE A 24 -15.64 14.95 9.49
CA ILE A 24 -16.89 14.23 9.30
C ILE A 24 -17.21 13.58 10.64
N GLU A 25 -18.49 13.42 10.97
CA GLU A 25 -18.96 12.91 12.28
C GLU A 25 -18.21 11.69 12.84
N GLN A 26 -17.67 10.81 11.99
CA GLN A 26 -16.97 9.58 12.39
C GLN A 26 -15.51 9.51 11.91
N ALA A 27 -15.00 10.54 11.23
CA ALA A 27 -13.65 10.53 10.70
C ALA A 27 -13.10 11.93 10.44
N ASN A 28 -11.81 12.08 10.73
CA ASN A 28 -11.02 13.25 10.39
C ASN A 28 -10.01 12.91 9.30
N LEU A 29 -9.95 13.72 8.25
CA LEU A 29 -8.91 13.65 7.24
C LEU A 29 -8.16 14.98 7.20
N HIS A 30 -6.84 14.89 7.33
CA HIS A 30 -5.94 16.03 7.29
C HIS A 30 -4.87 15.77 6.24
N GLN A 31 -4.53 16.79 5.47
CA GLN A 31 -3.41 16.80 4.56
C GLN A 31 -2.52 17.97 4.95
N LEU A 32 -1.25 17.69 5.25
CA LEU A 32 -0.20 18.66 5.54
C LEU A 32 0.91 18.43 4.53
N ALA A 33 0.92 19.24 3.47
CA ALA A 33 1.75 18.99 2.30
C ALA A 33 1.68 17.50 1.86
N THR A 34 2.82 16.79 1.89
CA THR A 34 2.94 15.42 1.39
C THR A 34 2.44 14.34 2.36
N GLU A 35 1.99 14.73 3.55
CA GLU A 35 1.47 13.82 4.56
C GLU A 35 -0.06 13.87 4.59
N PHE A 36 -0.69 12.70 4.56
CA PHE A 36 -2.13 12.51 4.71
C PHE A 36 -2.40 11.74 5.99
N VAL A 37 -3.24 12.26 6.87
CA VAL A 37 -3.60 11.66 8.14
C VAL A 37 -5.11 11.43 8.16
N PHE A 38 -5.51 10.17 8.21
CA PHE A 38 -6.87 9.74 8.50
C PHE A 38 -6.96 9.34 9.98
N LYS A 39 -7.99 9.80 10.68
CA LYS A 39 -8.33 9.38 12.04
C LYS A 39 -9.79 8.98 12.10
N GLY A 40 -10.07 7.75 12.50
CA GLY A 40 -11.44 7.25 12.66
C GLY A 40 -11.50 5.73 12.53
N ASP A 41 -12.71 5.20 12.47
CA ASP A 41 -12.91 3.76 12.31
C ASP A 41 -12.72 3.36 10.85
N LEU A 42 -11.97 2.28 10.60
CA LEU A 42 -11.74 1.76 9.25
C LEU A 42 -12.11 0.27 9.16
N ASP A 43 -13.16 0.00 8.40
CA ASP A 43 -13.57 -1.34 7.99
C ASP A 43 -13.23 -1.60 6.52
N ILE A 44 -12.52 -2.69 6.26
CA ILE A 44 -12.22 -3.17 4.91
C ILE A 44 -13.01 -4.44 4.64
N ASN A 45 -14.04 -4.30 3.82
CA ASN A 45 -14.89 -5.40 3.38
C ASN A 45 -14.41 -5.95 2.03
N VAL A 46 -14.35 -7.28 1.91
CA VAL A 46 -14.02 -7.96 0.67
C VAL A 46 -15.30 -8.42 0.00
N ARG A 47 -15.71 -7.70 -1.05
CA ARG A 47 -16.86 -8.05 -1.90
C ARG A 47 -16.43 -8.98 -3.02
N THR A 48 -17.11 -10.12 -3.13
CA THR A 48 -16.85 -11.12 -4.18
C THR A 48 -18.16 -11.72 -4.63
N ALA A 49 -18.26 -12.15 -5.89
CA ALA A 49 -19.42 -12.91 -6.38
C ALA A 49 -19.49 -14.35 -5.83
N SER A 50 -19.03 -14.57 -4.60
CA SER A 50 -18.93 -15.88 -3.95
C SER A 50 -19.64 -15.84 -2.59
N LYS A 51 -19.77 -16.99 -1.92
CA LYS A 51 -20.36 -17.06 -0.57
C LYS A 51 -19.65 -16.24 0.52
N TYR A 52 -18.48 -15.67 0.21
CA TYR A 52 -17.72 -14.80 1.11
C TYR A 52 -17.98 -13.30 0.86
N ASP A 53 -19.08 -12.96 0.18
CA ASP A 53 -19.41 -11.57 -0.17
C ASP A 53 -19.65 -10.72 1.08
N ASP A 54 -19.14 -9.48 1.09
CA ASP A 54 -19.26 -8.54 2.22
C ASP A 54 -18.61 -9.00 3.55
N CYS A 55 -17.59 -9.86 3.49
CA CYS A 55 -16.80 -10.19 4.67
C CYS A 55 -15.93 -9.01 5.11
N CYS A 56 -16.10 -8.54 6.35
CA CYS A 56 -15.21 -7.57 7.00
C CYS A 56 -13.87 -8.24 7.33
N PHE A 57 -12.93 -8.10 6.39
CA PHE A 57 -11.59 -8.68 6.46
C PHE A 57 -10.70 -7.96 7.48
N LEU A 58 -10.86 -6.65 7.62
CA LEU A 58 -10.08 -5.81 8.53
C LEU A 58 -11.02 -4.84 9.25
N HIS A 59 -11.07 -4.91 10.56
CA HIS A 59 -11.80 -3.98 11.42
C HIS A 59 -10.78 -3.24 12.29
N LEU A 60 -10.61 -1.95 12.05
CA LEU A 60 -9.61 -1.10 12.71
C LEU A 60 -10.30 0.10 13.38
N PRO A 61 -10.79 -0.05 14.62
CA PRO A 61 -11.38 1.07 15.36
C PRO A 61 -10.33 2.07 15.80
N ASP A 62 -10.69 3.34 15.92
CA ASP A 62 -9.81 4.44 16.37
C ASP A 62 -8.47 4.52 15.60
N LEU A 63 -8.48 4.16 14.31
CA LEU A 63 -7.27 4.12 13.50
C LEU A 63 -6.77 5.53 13.20
N CYS A 64 -5.53 5.82 13.57
CA CYS A 64 -4.74 6.90 13.00
C CYS A 64 -3.85 6.36 11.87
N MET A 65 -4.29 6.52 10.62
CA MET A 65 -3.51 6.16 9.43
C MET A 65 -2.78 7.37 8.87
N THR A 66 -1.46 7.28 8.70
CA THR A 66 -0.63 8.29 8.04
C THR A 66 -0.08 7.74 6.73
N LEU A 67 -0.24 8.48 5.64
CA LEU A 67 0.38 8.24 4.33
C LEU A 67 1.35 9.39 4.05
N ASP A 68 2.64 9.10 4.02
CA ASP A 68 3.69 10.07 3.70
C ASP A 68 4.26 9.80 2.29
N LEU A 69 4.19 10.82 1.43
CA LEU A 69 4.57 10.79 0.02
C LEU A 69 5.86 11.57 -0.25
N GLN A 70 7.00 10.89 -0.26
CA GLN A 70 8.29 11.52 -0.56
C GLN A 70 8.64 11.41 -2.04
N TRP A 71 8.51 12.52 -2.76
CA TRP A 71 8.88 12.63 -4.18
C TRP A 71 10.39 12.74 -4.37
N LEU A 72 10.94 11.91 -5.26
CA LEU A 72 12.35 11.95 -5.65
C LEU A 72 12.46 12.61 -7.02
N CYS A 73 13.10 13.79 -7.07
CA CYS A 73 13.34 14.55 -8.29
C CYS A 73 14.78 15.10 -8.31
N HIS A 74 15.21 15.64 -9.45
CA HIS A 74 16.56 16.20 -9.59
C HIS A 74 16.74 17.51 -8.80
N GLY A 75 15.69 18.31 -8.66
CA GLY A 75 15.67 19.55 -7.87
C GLY A 75 15.05 19.35 -6.49
N ASN A 76 14.77 20.47 -5.80
CA ASN A 76 14.11 20.46 -4.50
C ASN A 76 12.65 19.99 -4.64
N PRO A 77 12.24 18.93 -3.91
CA PRO A 77 10.90 18.42 -4.03
C PRO A 77 9.77 19.29 -3.46
N HIS A 78 10.11 20.32 -2.70
CA HIS A 78 9.16 21.26 -2.08
C HIS A 78 9.19 22.64 -2.74
N ASP A 79 10.00 22.84 -3.78
CA ASP A 79 10.10 24.11 -4.50
C ASP A 79 9.49 23.98 -5.90
N HIS A 80 8.26 24.48 -6.03
CA HIS A 80 7.51 24.51 -7.28
C HIS A 80 7.65 25.85 -8.00
N HIS A 81 8.10 26.88 -7.27
CA HIS A 81 8.20 28.24 -7.77
C HIS A 81 9.47 28.46 -8.59
N SER A 82 10.49 27.63 -8.39
CA SER A 82 11.73 27.68 -9.17
C SER A 82 11.57 27.25 -10.64
N VAL A 83 10.41 26.73 -11.06
CA VAL A 83 10.17 26.29 -12.44
C VAL A 83 9.97 27.50 -13.36
N THR A 84 10.97 27.79 -14.19
CA THR A 84 10.90 28.85 -15.20
C THR A 84 10.75 28.26 -16.59
N LEU A 85 9.68 28.62 -17.30
CA LEU A 85 9.52 28.29 -18.71
C LEU A 85 10.52 29.10 -19.53
N ARG A 86 11.30 28.45 -20.39
CA ARG A 86 12.21 29.14 -21.31
C ARG A 86 11.86 28.81 -22.75
N ALA A 87 11.94 29.81 -23.61
CA ALA A 87 11.79 29.56 -25.04
C ALA A 87 13.11 28.98 -25.57
N PRO A 88 13.06 27.92 -26.38
CA PRO A 88 14.24 27.19 -26.84
C PRO A 88 15.23 28.09 -27.62
N GLU A 89 14.75 29.14 -28.27
CA GLU A 89 15.54 30.14 -28.99
C GLU A 89 16.44 31.02 -28.09
N PHE A 90 16.20 31.06 -26.78
CA PHE A 90 16.98 31.86 -25.81
C PHE A 90 17.90 31.02 -24.92
N LEU A 91 18.11 29.75 -25.27
CA LEU A 91 18.96 28.85 -24.50
C LEU A 91 20.34 28.72 -25.14
N PRO A 92 21.41 28.61 -24.33
CA PRO A 92 22.70 28.16 -24.85
C PRO A 92 22.53 26.79 -25.51
N GLU A 93 23.33 26.49 -26.54
CA GLU A 93 23.26 25.24 -27.29
C GLU A 93 23.18 24.05 -26.33
N VAL A 94 22.01 23.39 -26.33
CA VAL A 94 21.79 22.23 -25.48
C VAL A 94 22.76 21.14 -25.95
N PRO A 95 23.47 20.43 -25.04
CA PRO A 95 24.43 19.40 -25.42
C PRO A 95 23.83 18.42 -26.43
N LEU A 96 24.63 18.03 -27.42
CA LEU A 96 24.21 17.15 -28.52
C LEU A 96 23.54 15.88 -27.96
N GLY A 97 22.26 15.70 -28.30
CA GLY A 97 21.44 14.56 -27.86
C GLY A 97 20.53 14.81 -26.65
N GLN A 98 20.60 15.97 -26.00
CA GLN A 98 19.69 16.34 -24.92
C GLN A 98 18.56 17.23 -25.44
N LEU A 99 17.31 16.84 -25.17
CA LEU A 99 16.13 17.66 -25.45
C LEU A 99 15.95 18.72 -24.36
N HIS A 100 15.55 19.93 -24.76
CA HIS A 100 15.18 20.97 -23.81
C HIS A 100 13.97 20.54 -22.96
N ASP A 101 14.06 20.78 -21.65
CA ASP A 101 12.99 20.47 -20.70
C ASP A 101 13.03 21.43 -19.51
N SER A 102 12.18 22.46 -19.53
CA SER A 102 11.99 23.43 -18.44
C SER A 102 11.59 22.78 -17.12
N TYR A 103 10.97 21.59 -17.17
CA TYR A 103 10.51 20.87 -15.99
C TYR A 103 11.52 19.83 -15.48
N ARG A 104 12.71 19.73 -16.07
CA ARG A 104 13.66 18.65 -15.75
C ARG A 104 13.96 18.51 -14.25
N ALA A 105 14.19 19.63 -13.56
CA ALA A 105 14.43 19.64 -12.12
C ALA A 105 13.20 19.22 -11.30
N PHE A 106 12.00 19.55 -11.80
CA PHE A 106 10.73 19.28 -11.13
C PHE A 106 10.22 17.85 -11.30
N ARG A 107 10.48 17.23 -12.46
CA ARG A 107 10.02 15.88 -12.78
C ARG A 107 10.48 14.87 -11.75
N SER A 108 9.52 14.15 -11.19
CA SER A 108 9.81 13.03 -10.32
C SER A 108 10.34 11.84 -11.11
N GLU A 109 11.45 11.31 -10.61
CA GLU A 109 11.98 10.03 -11.04
C GLU A 109 11.18 8.91 -10.41
N ASN A 110 10.91 9.06 -9.10
CA ASN A 110 10.34 8.08 -8.22
C ASN A 110 9.55 8.69 -7.06
N LEU A 111 8.78 7.84 -6.39
CA LEU A 111 8.03 8.16 -5.18
C LEU A 111 8.34 7.12 -4.10
N ASN A 112 8.67 7.55 -2.90
CA ASN A 112 8.64 6.68 -1.73
C ASN A 112 7.30 6.92 -1.00
N LEU A 113 6.62 5.85 -0.61
CA LEU A 113 5.39 5.92 0.18
C LEU A 113 5.59 5.19 1.49
N SER A 114 5.33 5.89 2.59
CA SER A 114 5.29 5.32 3.93
C SER A 114 3.86 5.31 4.44
N ILE A 115 3.37 4.15 4.81
CA ILE A 115 2.05 3.93 5.39
C ILE A 115 2.26 3.56 6.86
N LYS A 116 1.70 4.34 7.78
CA LYS A 116 1.66 4.03 9.20
C LYS A 116 0.21 3.85 9.62
N MET A 117 -0.11 2.72 10.23
CA MET A 117 -1.39 2.46 10.88
C MET A 117 -1.14 2.41 12.39
N ASP A 118 -1.69 3.37 13.13
CA ASP A 118 -1.51 3.49 14.57
C ASP A 118 -2.85 3.34 15.28
N LEU A 119 -3.02 2.23 15.99
CA LEU A 119 -4.19 1.88 16.78
C LEU A 119 -3.93 2.05 18.28
N THR A 120 -2.78 2.62 18.66
CA THR A 120 -2.44 2.84 20.07
C THR A 120 -3.13 4.07 20.65
N TRP A 121 -3.70 4.91 19.79
CA TRP A 121 -4.54 6.03 20.17
C TRP A 121 -5.89 5.50 20.69
N HIS A 122 -6.10 5.54 22.01
CA HIS A 122 -7.37 5.10 22.61
C HIS A 122 -8.31 6.28 22.76
N SER A 123 -9.48 6.25 22.12
CA SER A 123 -10.56 7.22 22.37
C SER A 123 -11.59 6.73 23.41
N GLY A 124 -11.44 5.49 23.89
CA GLY A 124 -12.36 4.85 24.85
C GLY A 124 -13.39 3.92 24.21
N THR A 125 -13.22 3.55 22.93
CA THR A 125 -14.07 2.55 22.28
C THR A 125 -13.85 1.13 22.84
N ILE A 126 -14.92 0.34 22.86
CA ILE A 126 -14.95 -1.04 23.37
C ILE A 126 -14.47 -2.05 22.30
N SER A 127 -14.41 -1.64 21.04
CA SER A 127 -14.16 -2.55 19.93
C SER A 127 -12.68 -2.87 19.76
N GLN A 128 -12.35 -4.14 19.56
CA GLN A 128 -10.98 -4.61 19.39
C GLN A 128 -10.63 -4.72 17.90
N PRO A 129 -9.43 -4.31 17.48
CA PRO A 129 -9.01 -4.46 16.08
C PRO A 129 -8.91 -5.94 15.71
N ARG A 130 -9.45 -6.27 14.53
CA ARG A 130 -9.65 -7.65 14.11
C ARG A 130 -9.28 -7.86 12.64
N ILE A 131 -8.66 -9.00 12.36
CA ILE A 131 -8.43 -9.51 11.00
C ILE A 131 -9.19 -10.83 10.84
N LEU A 132 -10.04 -10.93 9.83
CA LEU A 132 -10.80 -12.14 9.50
C LEU A 132 -10.36 -12.70 8.15
N LEU A 133 -9.74 -13.89 8.20
CA LEU A 133 -9.14 -14.55 7.05
C LEU A 133 -9.87 -15.86 6.76
N TYR A 134 -10.25 -16.03 5.50
CA TYR A 134 -10.61 -17.32 4.94
C TYR A 134 -9.58 -17.74 3.89
N SER A 135 -9.52 -19.03 3.57
CA SER A 135 -8.74 -19.56 2.44
C SER A 135 -8.99 -18.79 1.12
N SER A 136 -10.25 -18.37 0.89
CA SER A 136 -10.65 -17.54 -0.25
C SER A 136 -10.10 -16.12 -0.17
N THR A 137 -10.13 -15.49 1.00
CA THR A 137 -9.57 -14.14 1.22
C THR A 137 -8.08 -14.10 0.95
N LEU A 138 -7.33 -15.13 1.36
CA LEU A 138 -5.90 -15.25 1.04
C LEU A 138 -5.65 -15.35 -0.47
N ARG A 139 -6.48 -16.13 -1.19
CA ARG A 139 -6.41 -16.21 -2.67
C ARG A 139 -6.75 -14.88 -3.33
N TRP A 140 -7.73 -14.15 -2.79
CA TRP A 140 -8.05 -12.81 -3.24
C TRP A 140 -6.87 -11.86 -3.05
N MET A 141 -6.21 -11.87 -1.89
CA MET A 141 -5.01 -11.05 -1.63
C MET A 141 -3.88 -11.37 -2.61
N GLN A 142 -3.67 -12.66 -2.93
CA GLN A 142 -2.68 -13.07 -3.95
C GLN A 142 -3.01 -12.50 -5.34
N ASN A 143 -4.27 -12.55 -5.75
CA ASN A 143 -4.71 -11.99 -7.04
C ASN A 143 -4.61 -10.46 -7.07
N PHE A 144 -4.94 -9.80 -5.95
CA PHE A 144 -4.78 -8.36 -5.78
C PHE A 144 -3.30 -7.96 -5.92
N TRP A 145 -2.41 -8.66 -5.21
CA TRP A 145 -0.97 -8.45 -5.32
C TRP A 145 -0.46 -8.67 -6.76
N ALA A 146 -0.91 -9.74 -7.43
CA ALA A 146 -0.58 -9.99 -8.82
C ALA A 146 -1.04 -8.85 -9.74
N THR A 147 -2.16 -8.18 -9.44
CA THR A 147 -2.65 -7.04 -10.22
C THR A 147 -1.74 -5.81 -10.04
N TRP A 148 -1.17 -5.62 -8.85
CA TRP A 148 -0.25 -4.54 -8.55
C TRP A 148 1.11 -4.73 -9.23
N THR A 149 1.63 -5.97 -9.28
CA THR A 149 2.97 -6.26 -9.82
C THR A 149 2.99 -6.69 -11.29
N SER A 150 1.86 -7.14 -11.84
CA SER A 150 1.81 -7.66 -13.22
C SER A 150 1.91 -6.57 -14.28
N VAL A 151 2.65 -6.88 -15.35
CA VAL A 151 2.72 -6.05 -16.53
C VAL A 151 1.42 -6.23 -17.31
N THR A 152 0.57 -5.20 -17.32
CA THR A 152 -0.64 -5.17 -18.17
C THR A 152 -0.31 -5.54 -19.62
N ARG A 153 -1.26 -6.17 -20.30
CA ARG A 153 -1.15 -6.64 -21.70
C ARG A 153 -0.43 -5.65 -22.62
N PRO A 154 0.37 -6.16 -23.58
CA PRO A 154 1.01 -5.34 -24.60
C PRO A 154 -0.03 -4.48 -25.32
N ILE A 155 0.35 -3.25 -25.65
CA ILE A 155 -0.47 -2.37 -26.48
C ILE A 155 0.37 -2.03 -27.70
N CYS A 156 -0.16 -2.28 -28.89
CA CYS A 156 0.49 -1.91 -30.14
C CYS A 156 0.63 -0.39 -30.23
N ARG A 157 1.87 0.10 -30.33
CA ARG A 157 2.21 1.53 -30.40
C ARG A 157 3.27 1.79 -31.46
N GLY A 158 3.37 3.04 -31.90
CA GLY A 158 4.32 3.49 -32.91
C GLY A 158 3.63 3.87 -34.22
N LYS A 159 4.46 4.24 -35.20
CA LYS A 159 4.00 4.70 -36.52
C LYS A 159 3.11 3.67 -37.21
N LEU A 160 3.45 2.38 -37.09
CA LEU A 160 2.70 1.27 -37.68
C LEU A 160 1.24 1.19 -37.17
N PHE A 161 0.99 1.61 -35.93
CA PHE A 161 -0.33 1.49 -35.28
C PHE A 161 -1.02 2.85 -35.10
N ASN A 162 -0.52 3.91 -35.74
CA ASN A 162 -0.99 5.29 -35.62
C ASN A 162 -1.17 5.75 -34.15
N ASN A 163 -0.32 5.27 -33.25
CA ASN A 163 -0.37 5.56 -31.82
C ASN A 163 0.99 6.03 -31.33
N LEU A 164 1.20 7.34 -31.46
CA LEU A 164 2.44 8.05 -31.10
C LEU A 164 2.35 8.71 -29.72
N LYS A 165 1.30 8.43 -28.93
CA LYS A 165 1.16 9.02 -27.60
C LYS A 165 2.33 8.59 -26.71
N PRO A 166 2.98 9.53 -26.00
CA PRO A 166 4.10 9.21 -25.13
C PRO A 166 3.68 8.20 -24.05
N SER A 167 4.62 7.37 -23.60
CA SER A 167 4.37 6.45 -22.49
C SER A 167 4.21 7.25 -21.21
N LYS A 168 3.16 6.95 -20.44
CA LYS A 168 2.97 7.52 -19.10
C LYS A 168 3.41 6.49 -18.08
N LYS A 169 4.28 6.88 -17.14
CA LYS A 169 4.61 6.04 -15.98
C LYS A 169 3.33 5.78 -15.19
N LYS A 170 3.06 4.51 -14.90
CA LYS A 170 1.98 4.11 -13.99
C LYS A 170 2.40 4.38 -12.55
N LEU A 171 1.44 4.56 -11.64
CA LEU A 171 1.71 4.73 -10.21
C LEU A 171 2.61 3.62 -9.66
N GLY A 172 2.26 2.36 -9.92
CA GLY A 172 3.03 1.20 -9.46
C GLY A 172 4.50 1.26 -9.89
N GLN A 173 4.77 1.69 -11.13
CA GLN A 173 6.15 1.86 -11.63
C GLN A 173 6.82 3.15 -11.15
N HIS A 174 6.07 4.05 -10.52
CA HIS A 174 6.60 5.27 -9.96
C HIS A 174 7.18 5.03 -8.56
N TYR A 175 6.59 4.13 -7.80
CA TYR A 175 7.12 3.77 -6.48
C TYR A 175 8.53 3.19 -6.59
N LYS A 176 9.45 3.72 -5.78
CA LYS A 176 10.79 3.14 -5.57
C LYS A 176 10.84 2.36 -4.27
N GLN A 177 10.20 2.87 -3.23
CA GLN A 177 10.14 2.24 -1.91
C GLN A 177 8.73 2.34 -1.35
N LEU A 178 8.29 1.26 -0.70
CA LEU A 178 7.09 1.21 0.11
C LEU A 178 7.49 0.80 1.53
N SER A 179 7.12 1.58 2.54
CA SER A 179 7.19 1.20 3.94
C SER A 179 5.78 1.07 4.50
N TYR A 180 5.56 0.04 5.31
CA TYR A 180 4.33 -0.19 6.04
C TYR A 180 4.69 -0.40 7.51
N THR A 181 4.02 0.33 8.39
CA THR A 181 4.14 0.22 9.84
C THR A 181 2.75 0.02 10.42
N ALA A 182 2.57 -0.98 11.27
CA ALA A 182 1.35 -1.19 12.04
C ALA A 182 1.72 -1.23 13.53
N LEU A 183 1.01 -0.44 14.33
CA LEU A 183 1.11 -0.40 15.79
C LEU A 183 -0.27 -0.69 16.34
N PHE A 184 -0.37 -1.67 17.24
CA PHE A 184 -1.65 -2.04 17.85
C PHE A 184 -1.48 -2.45 19.31
N PRO A 185 -2.36 -1.99 20.21
CA PRO A 185 -2.35 -2.33 21.63
C PRO A 185 -2.97 -3.70 21.89
N GLN A 186 -3.82 -4.19 20.99
CA GLN A 186 -4.32 -5.55 20.99
C GLN A 186 -4.60 -5.89 19.52
N LEU A 187 -4.57 -7.16 19.14
CA LEU A 187 -5.01 -7.57 17.80
C LEU A 187 -5.52 -9.00 17.85
N GLN A 188 -6.70 -9.21 17.27
CA GLN A 188 -7.26 -10.53 17.06
C GLN A 188 -7.20 -10.91 15.58
N VAL A 189 -6.56 -12.04 15.28
CA VAL A 189 -6.50 -12.60 13.94
C VAL A 189 -7.24 -13.93 13.94
N HIS A 190 -8.31 -14.01 13.16
CA HIS A 190 -9.08 -15.24 12.97
C HIS A 190 -8.80 -15.79 11.59
N TYR A 191 -8.39 -17.05 11.53
CA TYR A 191 -8.28 -17.80 10.29
C TYR A 191 -9.25 -18.98 10.30
N TRP A 192 -10.10 -19.07 9.28
CA TRP A 192 -11.01 -20.19 9.08
C TRP A 192 -10.68 -20.92 7.79
N ALA A 193 -10.62 -22.26 7.85
CA ALA A 193 -10.28 -23.07 6.69
C ALA A 193 -11.34 -22.96 5.57
N SER A 194 -12.60 -22.77 5.95
CA SER A 194 -13.73 -22.65 5.03
C SER A 194 -14.81 -21.72 5.60
N PHE A 195 -15.77 -21.36 4.76
CA PHE A 195 -16.95 -20.57 5.16
C PHE A 195 -17.77 -21.21 6.28
N ALA A 196 -17.80 -22.54 6.38
CA ALA A 196 -18.58 -23.23 7.40
C ALA A 196 -18.01 -23.06 8.82
N GLN A 197 -16.85 -22.40 8.98
CA GLN A 197 -16.21 -22.11 10.27
C GLN A 197 -16.04 -23.36 11.19
N GLN A 198 -15.98 -24.56 10.61
CA GLN A 198 -15.86 -25.80 11.39
C GLN A 198 -14.50 -25.93 12.08
N ARG A 199 -13.43 -25.40 11.46
CA ARG A 199 -12.06 -25.44 11.96
C ARG A 199 -11.32 -24.15 11.64
N GLY A 200 -10.68 -23.60 12.66
CA GLY A 200 -9.93 -22.36 12.54
C GLY A 200 -8.85 -22.18 13.60
N ILE A 201 -8.16 -21.06 13.50
CA ILE A 201 -7.11 -20.63 14.42
C ILE A 201 -7.40 -19.18 14.79
N GLN A 202 -7.46 -18.89 16.09
CA GLN A 202 -7.46 -17.53 16.60
C GLN A 202 -6.09 -17.23 17.19
N ILE A 203 -5.51 -16.12 16.78
CA ILE A 203 -4.29 -15.55 17.34
C ILE A 203 -4.68 -14.23 17.99
N GLU A 204 -4.25 -14.04 19.23
CA GLU A 204 -4.45 -12.81 19.98
C GLU A 204 -3.12 -12.34 20.52
N CYS A 205 -2.89 -11.03 20.56
CA CYS A 205 -1.71 -10.43 21.18
C CYS A 205 -2.09 -9.12 21.87
N SER A 206 -1.36 -8.77 22.93
CA SER A 206 -1.63 -7.59 23.79
C SER A 206 -0.75 -6.39 23.50
N GLN A 207 0.11 -6.48 22.49
CA GLN A 207 0.83 -5.36 21.89
C GLN A 207 1.51 -5.91 20.65
N GLY A 208 1.49 -5.17 19.56
CA GLY A 208 2.30 -5.52 18.41
C GLY A 208 2.78 -4.32 17.63
N HIS A 209 3.97 -4.49 17.08
CA HIS A 209 4.61 -3.59 16.15
C HIS A 209 5.05 -4.43 14.94
N VAL A 210 4.58 -4.05 13.75
CA VAL A 210 4.99 -4.68 12.50
C VAL A 210 5.49 -3.59 11.57
N PHE A 211 6.72 -3.73 11.10
CA PHE A 211 7.32 -2.87 10.10
C PHE A 211 7.77 -3.72 8.91
N THR A 212 7.47 -3.28 7.70
CA THR A 212 7.95 -3.89 6.46
C THR A 212 8.35 -2.81 5.48
N ARG A 213 9.52 -2.98 4.85
CA ARG A 213 10.01 -2.12 3.78
C ARG A 213 10.31 -2.95 2.55
N GLY A 214 9.72 -2.56 1.42
CA GLY A 214 9.98 -3.14 0.11
C GLY A 214 10.54 -2.09 -0.84
N THR A 215 11.44 -2.52 -1.72
CA THR A 215 11.98 -1.70 -2.81
C THR A 215 11.60 -2.28 -4.16
N GLN A 216 11.29 -1.40 -5.10
CA GLN A 216 11.03 -1.77 -6.48
C GLN A 216 12.27 -1.53 -7.34
N ARG A 217 12.59 -2.53 -8.16
CA ARG A 217 13.50 -2.40 -9.29
C ARG A 217 12.74 -2.58 -10.59
N LEU A 218 13.05 -1.75 -11.58
CA LEU A 218 12.47 -1.85 -12.91
C LEU A 218 13.43 -2.58 -13.84
N ILE A 219 13.08 -3.80 -14.25
CA ILE A 219 13.97 -4.65 -15.06
C ILE A 219 13.62 -4.47 -16.55
N PRO A 220 14.59 -4.12 -17.41
CA PRO A 220 14.40 -4.12 -18.85
C PRO A 220 14.31 -5.55 -19.38
N GLN A 221 13.43 -5.77 -20.35
CA GLN A 221 13.34 -7.06 -21.03
C GLN A 221 14.23 -7.06 -22.28
N ALA A 222 15.02 -8.12 -22.45
CA ALA A 222 15.80 -8.34 -23.65
C ALA A 222 14.91 -8.69 -24.87
N GLY A 223 15.35 -8.31 -26.07
CA GLY A 223 14.69 -8.64 -27.34
C GLY A 223 14.81 -7.53 -28.38
N THR A 224 14.37 -7.81 -29.60
CA THR A 224 14.34 -6.86 -30.73
C THR A 224 13.21 -5.84 -30.64
N VAL A 225 12.22 -6.08 -29.77
CA VAL A 225 11.04 -5.23 -29.59
C VAL A 225 11.15 -4.48 -28.28
N MET A 226 10.88 -3.16 -28.32
CA MET A 226 10.75 -2.32 -27.12
C MET A 226 9.62 -2.83 -26.24
N ARG A 227 9.95 -3.33 -25.04
CA ARG A 227 8.99 -3.84 -24.06
C ARG A 227 8.95 -2.96 -22.82
N ARG A 228 7.88 -3.11 -22.04
CA ARG A 228 7.75 -2.39 -20.77
C ARG A 228 8.68 -3.00 -19.72
N LEU A 229 9.17 -2.14 -18.83
CA LEU A 229 9.90 -2.56 -17.66
C LEU A 229 9.01 -3.43 -16.76
N ILE A 230 9.60 -4.48 -16.18
CA ILE A 230 8.95 -5.33 -15.19
C ILE A 230 9.21 -4.73 -13.81
N SER A 231 8.17 -4.61 -12.99
CA SER A 231 8.28 -4.27 -11.57
C SER A 231 8.71 -5.51 -10.78
N ASP A 232 9.94 -5.50 -10.30
CA ASP A 232 10.51 -6.51 -9.40
C ASP A 232 10.54 -5.95 -7.98
N TRP A 233 9.78 -6.56 -7.05
CA TRP A 233 9.67 -6.11 -5.68
C TRP A 233 10.43 -7.04 -4.74
N SER A 234 11.26 -6.46 -3.88
CA SER A 234 11.98 -7.21 -2.84
C SER A 234 11.74 -6.59 -1.47
N VAL A 235 11.46 -7.43 -0.47
CA VAL A 235 11.41 -7.01 0.93
C VAL A 235 12.84 -6.82 1.46
N THR A 236 13.21 -5.59 1.77
CA THR A 236 14.55 -5.23 2.25
C THR A 236 14.65 -5.27 3.76
N GLN A 237 13.59 -4.89 4.47
CA GLN A 237 13.54 -4.91 5.93
C GLN A 237 12.17 -5.41 6.41
N MET A 238 12.15 -6.21 7.45
CA MET A 238 10.95 -6.64 8.14
C MET A 238 11.25 -6.79 9.63
N VAL A 239 10.41 -6.21 10.47
CA VAL A 239 10.48 -6.30 11.92
C VAL A 239 9.07 -6.58 12.41
N SER A 240 8.90 -7.61 13.25
CA SER A 240 7.63 -7.91 13.90
C SER A 240 7.90 -8.21 15.35
N ASP A 241 7.39 -7.39 16.25
CA ASP A 241 7.49 -7.56 17.70
C ASP A 241 6.08 -7.71 18.26
N LEU A 242 5.74 -8.87 18.79
CA LEU A 242 4.44 -9.17 19.36
C LEU A 242 4.62 -9.60 20.83
N SER A 243 3.71 -9.17 21.70
CA SER A 243 3.71 -9.51 23.13
C SER A 243 2.44 -10.27 23.53
N GLN A 244 2.59 -11.16 24.52
CA GLN A 244 1.52 -12.01 25.07
C GLN A 244 0.67 -12.66 23.98
N VAL A 245 1.34 -13.33 23.04
CA VAL A 245 0.68 -14.00 21.93
C VAL A 245 0.02 -15.27 22.44
N THR A 246 -1.29 -15.41 22.25
CA THR A 246 -2.02 -16.64 22.54
C THR A 246 -2.66 -17.17 21.28
N VAL A 247 -2.54 -18.48 21.07
CA VAL A 247 -3.08 -19.20 19.92
C VAL A 247 -4.10 -20.21 20.41
N HIS A 248 -5.30 -20.13 19.85
CA HIS A 248 -6.40 -21.06 20.10
C HIS A 248 -6.77 -21.79 18.81
N LEU A 249 -7.00 -23.09 18.92
CA LEU A 249 -7.71 -23.85 17.91
C LEU A 249 -9.21 -23.62 18.10
N MET A 250 -9.90 -23.30 17.02
CA MET A 250 -11.33 -23.06 17.02
C MET A 250 -12.05 -24.20 16.31
N ALA A 251 -13.13 -24.69 16.91
CA ALA A 251 -14.06 -25.60 16.27
C ALA A 251 -15.51 -25.15 16.50
N SER A 252 -16.31 -25.12 15.43
CA SER A 252 -17.76 -24.89 15.51
C SER A 252 -18.51 -26.15 15.11
N PRO A 253 -19.53 -26.58 15.89
CA PRO A 253 -20.41 -27.68 15.52
C PRO A 253 -21.48 -27.30 14.50
N THR A 254 -21.67 -26.00 14.23
CA THR A 254 -22.79 -25.46 13.44
C THR A 254 -22.47 -25.46 11.95
N GLU A 255 -23.41 -25.91 11.10
CA GLU A 255 -23.12 -26.14 9.68
C GLU A 255 -23.13 -24.89 8.78
N GLU A 256 -23.77 -23.78 9.15
CA GLU A 256 -23.74 -22.57 8.32
C GLU A 256 -24.34 -21.37 9.09
N ASN A 257 -23.55 -20.30 9.26
CA ASN A 257 -24.07 -18.99 9.65
C ASN A 257 -24.05 -18.11 8.40
N ALA A 258 -25.21 -17.57 8.02
CA ALA A 258 -25.33 -16.70 6.83
C ALA A 258 -24.66 -15.34 7.04
N ASP A 259 -24.54 -14.91 8.30
CA ASP A 259 -23.87 -13.69 8.69
C ASP A 259 -22.42 -14.01 9.02
N HIS A 260 -21.47 -13.27 8.46
CA HIS A 260 -20.02 -13.37 8.72
C HIS A 260 -19.61 -13.12 10.19
N CYS A 261 -20.58 -13.06 11.09
CA CYS A 261 -20.41 -12.99 12.52
C CYS A 261 -19.70 -14.27 13.01
N LEU A 262 -18.74 -14.09 13.92
CA LEU A 262 -18.13 -15.21 14.61
C LEU A 262 -19.22 -15.90 15.45
N ASP A 263 -19.43 -17.19 15.22
CA ASP A 263 -20.44 -17.95 15.93
C ASP A 263 -20.15 -17.91 17.46
N PRO A 264 -21.09 -17.45 18.31
CA PRO A 264 -20.89 -17.38 19.76
C PRO A 264 -20.66 -18.75 20.40
N LEU A 265 -21.01 -19.86 19.71
CA LEU A 265 -20.79 -21.24 20.18
C LEU A 265 -19.43 -21.86 19.79
N VAL A 266 -18.48 -21.08 19.26
CA VAL A 266 -17.15 -21.61 18.91
C VAL A 266 -16.42 -22.14 20.15
N THR A 267 -16.13 -23.44 20.13
CA THR A 267 -15.23 -24.04 21.12
C THR A 267 -13.80 -23.61 20.85
N LYS A 268 -13.15 -23.02 21.87
CA LYS A 268 -11.76 -22.59 21.83
C LYS A 268 -10.91 -23.53 22.67
N THR A 269 -9.99 -24.22 22.02
CA THR A 269 -8.99 -25.07 22.67
C THR A 269 -7.65 -24.34 22.65
N HIS A 270 -7.06 -24.13 23.83
CA HIS A 270 -5.72 -23.55 23.93
C HIS A 270 -4.69 -24.43 23.23
N LEU A 271 -3.82 -23.82 22.41
CA LEU A 271 -2.73 -24.51 21.73
C LEU A 271 -1.37 -24.08 22.28
N LEU A 272 -1.15 -22.76 22.37
CA LEU A 272 0.15 -22.17 22.70
C LEU A 272 -0.04 -20.76 23.23
N SER A 273 0.77 -20.38 24.22
CA SER A 273 0.98 -18.98 24.62
C SER A 273 2.46 -18.65 24.64
N LEU A 274 2.81 -17.45 24.19
CA LEU A 274 4.17 -16.91 24.15
C LEU A 274 4.15 -15.54 24.82
N SER A 275 5.08 -15.29 25.74
CA SER A 275 5.22 -13.96 26.36
C SER A 275 5.69 -12.91 25.35
N SER A 276 6.54 -13.30 24.39
CA SER A 276 7.07 -12.44 23.34
C SER A 276 7.40 -13.25 22.09
N LEU A 277 7.15 -12.66 20.93
CA LEU A 277 7.52 -13.17 19.61
C LEU A 277 8.13 -12.03 18.80
N THR A 278 9.44 -12.10 18.55
CA THR A 278 10.18 -11.14 17.73
C THR A 278 10.73 -11.82 16.48
N TYR A 279 10.51 -11.17 15.34
CA TYR A 279 11.08 -11.53 14.05
C TYR A 279 11.76 -10.31 13.45
N GLN A 280 13.01 -10.48 13.00
CA GLN A 280 13.75 -9.44 12.30
C GLN A 280 14.42 -10.02 11.07
N ARG A 281 14.31 -9.31 9.96
CA ARG A 281 14.97 -9.62 8.71
C ARG A 281 15.51 -8.36 8.07
N HIS A 282 16.79 -8.37 7.78
CA HIS A 282 17.48 -7.36 7.00
C HIS A 282 18.09 -8.04 5.78
N SER A 283 17.70 -7.63 4.58
CA SER A 283 18.29 -8.14 3.35
C SER A 283 19.56 -7.36 3.02
N ASN A 284 20.69 -8.06 2.95
CA ASN A 284 21.98 -7.49 2.54
C ASN A 284 22.11 -7.36 1.00
N ARG A 285 21.02 -7.46 0.22
CA ARG A 285 21.09 -7.20 -1.23
C ARG A 285 21.31 -5.70 -1.42
N THR A 286 22.58 -5.32 -1.54
CA THR A 286 22.98 -4.01 -2.08
C THR A 286 22.31 -3.82 -3.44
N ALA A 287 21.66 -2.67 -3.58
CA ALA A 287 20.86 -2.26 -4.72
C ALA A 287 21.63 -2.31 -6.05
#